data_AF-A0A1J3DV24-F1
#
_entry.id   AF-A0A1J3DV24-F1
#
_cell.length_a   1.000
_cell.length_b   1.000
_cell.length_c   1.000
_cell.angle_alpha   90.00
_cell.angle_beta   90.00
_cell.angle_gamma   90.00
#
_symmetry.space_group_name_H-M   'P 1'
#
loop_
_entity.id
_entity.type
_entity.pdbx_description
1 polymer ?
#
loop_
_entity_poly.entity_id
_entity_poly.type
_entity_poly.pdbx_seq_one_letter_code
_entity_poly.pdbx_strand_id
1 'polypeptide(L)'
;GKKLERAFCSFIMKPIATLIDAIMSEKEDVYTKMLEKLNVQIPKDAKDLKGKPLMKRVMQTWLPAAETLLQMIVNFLPSPAEAQSYRCEILYSGPQDDECAVAIKKCDAAGPLMMYVSKMVPTSEKGRFYAFG
;
A
#
# COMPACT_ATOMS: atom_id res chain seq x y z
N GLY A 1 27.13 -8.51 29.97
CA GLY A 1 27.34 -8.25 28.53
C GLY A 1 26.86 -6.85 28.18
N LYS A 2 27.42 -6.20 27.15
CA LYS A 2 26.96 -4.88 26.70
C LYS A 2 25.61 -5.00 25.98
N LYS A 3 24.70 -4.06 26.22
CA LYS A 3 23.42 -3.98 25.53
C LYS A 3 23.67 -3.52 24.09
N LEU A 4 23.46 -4.42 23.13
CA LEU A 4 23.56 -4.10 21.71
C LEU A 4 22.22 -3.58 21.21
N GLU A 5 22.28 -2.68 20.24
CA GLU A 5 21.10 -2.12 19.62
C GLU A 5 20.62 -2.99 18.46
N ARG A 6 19.30 -3.06 18.27
CA ARG A 6 18.71 -3.89 17.21
C ARG A 6 19.11 -3.34 15.84
N ALA A 7 19.33 -4.25 14.89
CA ALA A 7 19.66 -3.90 13.51
C ALA A 7 18.62 -2.94 12.90
N PHE A 8 17.33 -3.22 13.09
CA PHE A 8 16.26 -2.32 12.64
C PHE A 8 16.39 -0.90 13.21
N CYS A 9 16.68 -0.76 14.51
CA CYS A 9 16.88 0.54 15.13
C CYS A 9 18.07 1.28 14.52
N SER A 10 19.18 0.57 14.33
CA SER A 10 20.43 1.14 13.83
C SER A 10 20.38 1.53 12.35
N PHE A 11 19.77 0.69 11.51
CA PHE A 11 19.84 0.82 10.05
C PHE A 11 18.57 1.40 9.42
N ILE A 12 17.41 1.30 10.07
CA ILE A 12 16.14 1.80 9.53
C ILE A 12 15.65 3.00 10.32
N MET A 13 15.37 2.82 11.62
CA MET A 13 14.69 3.85 12.41
C MET A 13 15.56 5.08 12.66
N LYS A 14 16.83 4.90 13.03
CA LYS A 14 17.74 6.02 13.32
C LYS A 14 17.98 6.94 12.14
N PRO A 15 18.29 6.46 10.92
CA PRO A 15 18.43 7.34 9.76
C PRO A 15 17.16 8.15 9.50
N ILE A 16 15.99 7.52 9.59
CA ILE A 16 14.70 8.19 9.38
C ILE A 16 14.47 9.28 10.43
N ALA A 17 14.59 8.94 11.72
CA ALA A 17 14.38 9.88 12.82
C ALA A 17 15.37 11.05 12.74
N THR A 18 16.65 10.76 12.53
CA THR A 18 17.71 11.78 12.45
C THR A 18 17.49 12.73 11.27
N LEU A 19 17.07 12.22 10.11
CA LEU A 19 16.77 13.05 8.94
C LEU A 19 15.57 13.96 9.20
N ILE A 20 14.49 13.42 9.78
CA ILE A 20 13.29 14.21 10.13
C ILE A 20 13.66 15.30 11.13
N ASP A 21 14.36 14.96 12.21
CA ASP A 21 14.75 15.91 13.25
C ASP A 21 15.68 17.00 12.72
N ALA A 22 16.63 16.64 11.83
CA ALA A 22 17.54 17.59 11.21
C ALA A 22 16.80 18.58 10.30
N ILE A 23 15.82 18.13 9.50
CA ILE A 23 15.00 19.00 8.65
C ILE A 23 14.10 19.90 9.51
N MET A 24 13.45 19.36 10.53
CA MET A 24 12.56 20.11 11.42
C MET A 24 13.30 21.12 12.30
N SER A 25 14.57 20.87 12.60
CA SER A 25 15.46 21.79 13.33
C SER A 25 16.27 22.73 12.41
N GLU A 26 15.99 22.74 11.11
CA GLU A 26 16.66 23.58 10.09
C GLU A 26 18.19 23.41 10.03
N LYS A 27 18.71 22.21 10.32
CA LYS A 27 20.15 21.90 10.27
C LYS A 27 20.59 21.48 8.86
N GLU A 28 20.70 22.46 7.97
CA GLU A 28 20.97 22.26 6.53
C GLU A 28 22.25 21.49 6.22
N ASP A 29 23.32 21.76 6.95
CA ASP A 29 24.59 21.06 6.82
C ASP A 29 24.48 19.56 7.16
N VAL A 30 23.60 19.19 8.09
CA VAL A 30 23.39 17.80 8.54
C VAL A 30 22.53 17.04 7.55
N TYR A 31 21.34 17.55 7.23
CA TYR A 31 20.42 16.79 6.36
C TYR A 31 20.92 16.73 4.92
N THR A 32 21.62 17.76 4.40
CA THR A 32 22.15 17.73 3.03
C THR A 32 23.22 16.66 2.87
N LYS A 33 24.17 16.55 3.82
CA LYS A 33 25.17 15.45 3.84
C LYS A 33 24.53 14.08 4.01
N MET A 34 23.45 13.97 4.77
CA MET A 34 22.71 12.71 4.90
C MET A 34 22.02 12.33 3.60
N LEU A 35 21.37 13.27 2.92
CA LEU A 35 20.70 13.03 1.64
C LEU A 35 21.68 12.61 0.55
N GLU A 36 22.87 13.22 0.50
CA GLU A 36 23.95 12.79 -0.39
C GLU A 36 24.37 11.33 -0.11
N LYS A 37 24.58 10.96 1.16
CA LYS A 37 24.94 9.57 1.55
C LYS A 37 23.84 8.57 1.25
N LEU A 38 22.58 8.99 1.35
CA LEU A 38 21.40 8.18 1.04
C LEU A 38 21.10 8.16 -0.47
N ASN A 39 21.88 8.91 -1.27
CA ASN A 39 21.67 9.09 -2.72
C ASN A 39 20.26 9.61 -3.06
N VAL A 40 19.73 10.51 -2.24
CA VAL A 40 18.42 11.14 -2.42
C VAL A 40 18.61 12.57 -2.89
N GLN A 41 18.08 12.90 -4.07
CA GLN A 41 18.09 14.27 -4.57
C GLN A 41 16.88 15.04 -4.04
N ILE A 42 17.10 16.28 -3.61
CA ILE A 42 16.01 17.19 -3.27
C ILE A 42 15.30 17.61 -4.58
N PRO A 43 13.99 17.36 -4.71
CA PRO A 43 13.24 17.78 -5.89
C PRO A 43 13.32 19.30 -6.11
N LYS A 44 13.32 19.75 -7.36
CA LYS A 44 13.49 21.17 -7.70
C LYS A 44 12.40 22.05 -7.07
N ASP A 45 11.18 21.54 -7.00
CA ASP A 45 10.00 22.15 -6.35
C ASP A 45 10.10 22.23 -4.83
N ALA A 46 11.08 21.53 -4.23
CA ALA A 46 11.26 21.44 -2.79
C ALA A 46 12.37 22.33 -2.24
N LYS A 47 13.19 22.96 -3.11
CA LYS A 47 14.39 23.70 -2.68
C LYS A 47 14.10 24.89 -1.79
N ASP A 48 12.99 25.57 -2.03
CA ASP A 48 12.58 26.75 -1.26
C ASP A 48 11.69 26.38 -0.06
N LEU A 49 11.35 25.10 0.10
CA LEU A 49 10.53 24.62 1.21
C LEU A 49 11.38 24.49 2.48
N LYS A 50 10.76 24.72 3.64
CA LYS A 50 11.39 24.54 4.96
C LYS A 50 10.51 23.72 5.89
N GLY A 51 11.10 23.18 6.95
CA GLY A 51 10.40 22.43 7.99
C GLY A 51 9.54 21.29 7.44
N LYS A 52 8.28 21.22 7.89
CA LYS A 52 7.36 20.12 7.57
C LYS A 52 7.10 19.92 6.07
N PRO A 53 6.85 20.96 5.25
CA PRO A 53 6.77 20.83 3.79
C PRO A 53 8.01 20.17 3.15
N LEU A 54 9.22 20.60 3.51
CA LEU A 54 10.46 20.02 3.00
C LEU A 54 10.60 18.56 3.42
N MET A 55 10.38 18.28 4.70
CA MET A 55 10.44 16.92 5.25
C MET A 55 9.50 15.98 4.49
N LYS A 56 8.24 16.38 4.27
CA LYS A 56 7.27 15.56 3.55
C LYS A 56 7.76 15.23 2.13
N ARG A 57 8.28 16.23 1.42
CA ARG A 57 8.70 16.07 0.02
C ARG A 57 9.96 15.23 -0.13
N VAL A 58 10.90 15.39 0.80
CA VAL A 58 12.10 14.54 0.90
C VAL A 58 11.72 13.09 1.22
N MET A 59 10.86 12.85 2.22
CA MET A 59 10.44 11.49 2.58
C MET A 59 9.66 10.80 1.47
N GLN A 60 8.81 11.51 0.73
CA GLN A 60 8.11 10.98 -0.45
C GLN A 60 9.07 10.54 -1.56
N THR A 61 10.23 11.18 -1.66
CA THR A 61 11.25 10.84 -2.67
C THR A 61 12.12 9.69 -2.20
N TRP A 62 12.48 9.67 -0.91
CA TRP A 62 13.35 8.64 -0.35
C TRP A 62 12.63 7.31 -0.10
N LEU A 63 11.40 7.35 0.43
CA LEU A 63 10.61 6.18 0.79
C LEU A 63 9.19 6.28 0.18
N PRO A 64 9.04 6.06 -1.15
CA PRO A 64 7.74 6.07 -1.80
C PRO A 64 6.84 4.94 -1.29
N ALA A 65 5.81 5.28 -0.50
CA ALA A 65 4.93 4.27 0.09
C ALA A 65 4.13 3.47 -0.95
N ALA A 66 3.80 4.08 -2.09
CA ALA A 66 2.97 3.45 -3.12
C ALA A 66 3.60 2.17 -3.68
N GLU A 67 4.90 2.20 -3.99
CA GLU A 67 5.61 1.06 -4.56
C GLU A 67 5.73 -0.08 -3.55
N THR A 68 6.13 0.23 -2.31
CA THR A 68 6.25 -0.77 -1.24
C THR A 68 4.90 -1.43 -0.93
N LEU A 69 3.82 -0.64 -0.85
CA LEU A 69 2.47 -1.18 -0.62
C LEU A 69 2.02 -2.07 -1.77
N LEU A 70 2.28 -1.67 -3.02
CA LEU A 70 1.94 -2.46 -4.19
C LEU A 70 2.71 -3.79 -4.21
N GLN A 71 4.01 -3.77 -3.92
CA GLN A 71 4.81 -4.99 -3.80
C GLN A 71 4.29 -5.90 -2.69
N MET A 72 3.92 -5.35 -1.53
CA MET A 72 3.31 -6.15 -0.47
C MET A 72 1.98 -6.77 -0.90
N ILE A 73 1.12 -6.03 -1.59
CA ILE A 73 -0.15 -6.52 -2.12
C ILE A 73 0.09 -7.69 -3.08
N VAL A 74 0.98 -7.52 -4.06
CA VAL A 74 1.27 -8.54 -5.08
C VAL A 74 1.90 -9.80 -4.47
N ASN A 75 2.80 -9.63 -3.50
CA ASN A 75 3.56 -10.75 -2.96
C ASN A 75 2.81 -11.55 -1.89
N PHE A 76 1.87 -10.93 -1.18
CA PHE A 76 1.25 -11.55 0.00
C PHE A 76 -0.26 -11.66 -0.05
N LEU A 77 -0.96 -10.92 -0.92
CA LEU A 77 -2.39 -11.15 -1.11
C LEU A 77 -2.60 -12.25 -2.15
N PRO A 78 -3.43 -13.26 -1.86
CA PRO A 78 -3.71 -14.32 -2.81
C PRO A 78 -4.47 -13.75 -4.01
N SER A 79 -4.21 -14.31 -5.18
CA SER A 79 -4.98 -14.01 -6.39
C SER A 79 -6.45 -14.48 -6.23
N PRO A 80 -7.41 -13.95 -7.00
CA PRO A 80 -8.78 -14.47 -7.00
C PRO A 80 -8.85 -15.98 -7.30
N ALA A 81 -8.02 -16.48 -8.21
CA ALA A 81 -7.96 -17.91 -8.53
C ALA A 81 -7.58 -18.78 -7.33
N GLU A 82 -6.63 -18.33 -6.51
CA GLU A 82 -6.27 -19.03 -5.27
C GLU A 82 -7.33 -18.80 -4.18
N ALA A 83 -7.78 -17.55 -4.02
CA ALA A 83 -8.66 -17.14 -2.94
C ALA A 83 -10.06 -17.77 -3.03
N GLN A 84 -10.61 -17.89 -4.23
CA GLN A 84 -11.97 -18.39 -4.41
C GLN A 84 -12.12 -19.87 -4.02
N SER A 85 -11.04 -20.66 -4.14
CA SER A 85 -11.05 -22.09 -3.79
C SER A 85 -11.50 -22.34 -2.34
N TYR A 86 -11.01 -21.55 -1.39
CA TYR A 86 -11.35 -21.67 0.02
C TYR A 86 -12.43 -20.68 0.48
N ARG A 87 -12.72 -19.63 -0.29
CA ARG A 87 -13.77 -18.65 0.05
C ARG A 87 -15.16 -19.06 -0.42
N CYS A 88 -15.27 -19.83 -1.49
CA CYS A 88 -16.56 -20.23 -2.06
C CYS A 88 -17.49 -20.88 -1.01
N GLU A 89 -16.94 -21.72 -0.12
CA GLU A 89 -17.73 -22.41 0.90
C GLU A 89 -18.41 -21.45 1.89
N ILE A 90 -17.84 -20.26 2.09
CA ILE A 90 -18.36 -19.23 2.98
C ILE A 90 -19.27 -18.25 2.22
N LEU A 91 -18.92 -17.96 0.96
CA LEU A 91 -19.60 -16.95 0.15
C LEU A 91 -20.85 -17.46 -0.56
N TYR A 92 -20.89 -18.75 -0.90
CA TYR A 92 -21.97 -19.36 -1.67
C TYR A 92 -22.85 -20.25 -0.80
N SER A 93 -24.15 -19.95 -0.78
CA SER A 93 -25.15 -20.67 0.04
C SER A 93 -25.76 -21.90 -0.62
N GLY A 94 -25.48 -22.14 -1.91
CA GLY A 94 -25.96 -23.31 -2.63
C GLY A 94 -25.12 -24.57 -2.37
N PRO A 95 -25.52 -25.70 -2.98
CA PRO A 95 -24.75 -26.95 -2.96
C PRO A 95 -23.31 -26.73 -3.44
N GLN A 96 -22.35 -27.30 -2.71
CA GLN A 96 -20.92 -27.08 -2.98
C GLN A 96 -20.37 -27.87 -4.17
N ASP A 97 -21.21 -28.73 -4.76
CA ASP A 97 -20.98 -29.59 -5.90
C ASP A 97 -21.75 -29.16 -7.16
N ASP A 98 -22.53 -28.07 -7.09
CA ASP A 98 -23.21 -27.53 -8.27
C ASP A 98 -22.26 -26.78 -9.22
N GLU A 99 -22.75 -26.49 -10.42
CA GLU A 99 -21.97 -25.84 -11.47
C GLU A 99 -21.47 -24.44 -11.06
N CYS A 100 -22.24 -23.69 -10.26
CA CYS A 100 -21.90 -22.35 -9.82
C CYS A 100 -20.81 -22.38 -8.75
N ALA A 101 -20.94 -23.24 -7.74
CA ALA A 101 -19.93 -23.44 -6.70
C ALA A 101 -18.60 -23.92 -7.29
N VAL A 102 -18.65 -24.87 -8.23
CA VAL A 102 -17.45 -25.38 -8.91
C VAL A 102 -16.79 -24.29 -9.76
N ALA A 103 -17.57 -23.49 -10.49
CA ALA A 103 -17.04 -22.38 -11.30
C ALA A 103 -16.44 -21.26 -10.42
N ILE A 104 -17.10 -20.90 -9.31
CA ILE A 104 -16.57 -19.93 -8.33
C ILE A 104 -15.24 -20.44 -7.78
N LYS A 105 -15.18 -21.67 -7.25
CA LYS A 105 -13.95 -22.27 -6.68
C LYS A 105 -12.76 -22.25 -7.66
N LYS A 106 -13.03 -22.45 -8.94
CA LYS A 106 -12.02 -22.43 -10.02
C LYS A 106 -11.73 -21.04 -10.58
N CYS A 107 -12.49 -20.02 -10.17
CA CYS A 107 -12.46 -18.69 -10.76
C CYS A 107 -12.61 -18.74 -12.30
N ASP A 108 -13.55 -19.55 -12.78
CA ASP A 108 -13.70 -19.85 -14.21
C ASP A 108 -14.48 -18.75 -14.95
N ALA A 109 -13.80 -18.06 -15.87
CA ALA A 109 -14.40 -17.01 -16.69
C ALA A 109 -15.37 -17.54 -17.77
N ALA A 110 -15.34 -18.83 -18.08
CA ALA A 110 -16.25 -19.48 -19.02
C ALA A 110 -17.45 -20.18 -18.33
N GLY A 111 -17.48 -20.17 -16.99
CA GLY A 111 -18.58 -20.74 -16.21
C GLY A 111 -19.83 -19.85 -16.14
N PRO A 112 -20.83 -20.24 -15.32
CA PRO A 112 -22.02 -19.43 -15.09
C PRO A 112 -21.69 -18.03 -14.57
N LEU A 113 -22.44 -17.02 -15.01
CA LEU A 113 -22.28 -15.64 -14.54
C LEU A 113 -22.71 -15.51 -13.07
N MET A 114 -21.74 -15.30 -12.19
CA MET A 114 -21.94 -15.09 -10.75
C MET A 114 -21.38 -13.74 -10.32
N MET A 115 -22.19 -12.91 -9.67
CA MET A 115 -21.78 -11.60 -9.16
C MET A 115 -22.36 -11.35 -7.77
N TYR A 116 -21.55 -10.84 -6.86
CA TYR A 116 -21.99 -10.39 -5.54
C TYR A 116 -22.06 -8.87 -5.49
N VAL A 117 -23.26 -8.29 -5.37
CA VAL A 117 -23.42 -6.83 -5.23
C VAL A 117 -23.20 -6.46 -3.76
N SER A 118 -22.07 -5.79 -3.48
CA SER A 118 -21.70 -5.35 -2.14
C SER A 118 -22.27 -3.98 -1.78
N LYS A 119 -22.45 -3.09 -2.77
CA LYS A 119 -22.86 -1.70 -2.53
C LYS A 119 -23.59 -1.09 -3.71
N MET A 120 -24.59 -0.26 -3.42
CA MET A 120 -25.22 0.64 -4.40
C MET A 120 -24.56 2.02 -4.31
N VAL A 121 -23.89 2.45 -5.37
CA VAL A 121 -23.19 3.74 -5.44
C VAL A 121 -24.10 4.77 -6.13
N PRO A 122 -24.45 5.89 -5.48
CA PRO A 122 -25.33 6.89 -6.08
C PRO A 122 -24.69 7.55 -7.28
N THR A 123 -25.49 7.84 -8.29
CA THR A 123 -25.08 8.64 -9.44
C THR A 123 -25.41 10.12 -9.25
N SER A 124 -24.99 10.98 -10.19
CA SER A 124 -25.42 12.38 -10.24
C SER A 124 -26.91 12.53 -10.56
N GLU A 125 -27.53 11.53 -11.18
CA GLU A 125 -28.96 11.52 -11.46
C GLU A 125 -29.74 11.03 -10.25
N LYS A 126 -30.69 11.86 -9.79
CA LYS A 126 -31.52 11.56 -8.63
C LYS A 126 -32.32 10.27 -8.86
N GLY A 127 -32.18 9.32 -7.94
CA GLY A 127 -32.90 8.05 -7.97
C GLY A 127 -32.21 6.94 -8.76
N ARG A 128 -31.00 7.16 -9.30
CA ARG A 128 -30.20 6.11 -9.97
C ARG A 128 -28.93 5.76 -9.20
N PHE A 129 -28.58 4.48 -9.25
CA PHE A 129 -27.44 3.89 -8.55
C PHE A 129 -26.71 2.90 -9.43
N TYR A 130 -25.39 2.81 -9.28
CA TYR A 130 -24.58 1.72 -9.81
C TYR A 130 -24.49 0.59 -8.79
N ALA A 131 -24.74 -0.64 -9.23
CA ALA A 131 -24.43 -1.83 -8.44
C ALA A 131 -22.92 -2.11 -8.51
N PHE A 132 -22.25 -2.11 -7.36
CA PHE A 132 -20.82 -2.36 -7.22
C PHE A 132 -20.59 -3.68 -6.50
N GLY A 133 -19.72 -4.52 -7.07
CA GLY A 133 -19.43 -5.88 -6.65
C GLY A 133 -18.09 -6.34 -7.19
#